data_AF-A0A7C3WKK2-F1
#
_entry.id   AF-A0A7C3WKK2-F1
#
_cell.length_a   1.000
_cell.length_b   1.000
_cell.length_c   1.000
_cell.angle_alpha   90.00
_cell.angle_beta   90.00
_cell.angle_gamma   90.00
#
_symmetry.space_group_name_H-M   'P 1'
#
loop_
_entity.id
_entity.type
_entity.pdbx_description
1 polymer ?
#
loop_
_entity_poly.entity_id
_entity_poly.type
_entity_poly.pdbx_seq_one_letter_code
_entity_poly.pdbx_strand_id
1 'polypeptide(L)' 'MFAKIKFANEKEEARGVMALLRKGRVRLHTVQENEEAFFFVPESALAVLDEVGVQYEIVERGGWDAVVQALRSAPARKV' A
#
# COMPACT_ATOMS: atom_id res chain seq x y z
N MET A 1 -10.17 8.13 -3.06
CA MET A 1 -10.36 6.71 -2.73
C MET A 1 -8.99 6.06 -2.57
N PHE A 2 -8.88 5.08 -1.68
CA PHE A 2 -7.66 4.33 -1.42
C PHE A 2 -7.88 2.86 -1.78
N ALA A 3 -6.81 2.22 -2.25
CA ALA A 3 -6.73 0.79 -2.44
C ALA A 3 -5.77 0.19 -1.41
N LYS A 4 -6.20 -0.88 -0.75
CA LYS A 4 -5.33 -1.78 0.02
C LYS A 4 -4.73 -2.78 -0.96
N ILE A 5 -3.42 -2.77 -1.08
CA ILE A 5 -2.67 -3.64 -1.99
C ILE A 5 -1.68 -4.52 -1.26
N LYS A 6 -1.36 -5.65 -1.86
CA LYS A 6 -0.29 -6.56 -1.48
C LYS A 6 0.64 -6.72 -2.67
N PHE A 7 1.95 -6.55 -2.47
CA PHE A 7 2.92 -6.82 -3.53
C PHE A 7 3.16 -8.32 -3.67
N ALA A 8 3.49 -8.76 -4.89
CA ALA A 8 3.69 -10.19 -5.15
C ALA A 8 4.89 -10.80 -4.39
N ASN A 9 5.91 -9.99 -4.10
CA ASN A 9 7.12 -10.36 -3.33
C ASN A 9 7.90 -9.10 -2.92
N GLU A 10 8.96 -9.29 -2.12
CA GLU A 10 9.82 -8.20 -1.60
C GLU A 10 10.48 -7.37 -2.72
N LYS A 11 10.82 -7.99 -3.87
CA LYS A 11 11.41 -7.27 -5.00
C LYS A 11 10.40 -6.32 -5.63
N GLU A 12 9.17 -6.77 -5.82
CA GLU A 12 8.07 -5.95 -6.35
C GLU A 12 7.66 -4.86 -5.36
N GLU A 13 7.68 -5.15 -4.05
CA GLU A 13 7.48 -4.15 -3.00
C GLU A 13 8.52 -3.02 -3.09
N ALA A 14 9.81 -3.35 -3.08
CA ALA A 14 10.86 -2.35 -3.16
C ALA A 14 10.75 -1.49 -4.42
N ARG A 15 10.43 -2.11 -5.58
CA ARG A 15 10.21 -1.39 -6.84
C ARG A 15 8.99 -0.47 -6.76
N GLY A 16 7.87 -0.97 -6.25
CA GLY A 16 6.62 -0.23 -6.12
C GLY A 16 6.75 0.97 -5.18
N VAL A 17 7.25 0.74 -3.97
CA VAL A 17 7.47 1.81 -2.98
C VAL A 17 8.40 2.88 -3.54
N MET A 18 9.51 2.50 -4.18
CA MET A 18 10.42 3.46 -4.79
C MET A 18 9.78 4.26 -5.94
N ALA A 19 8.96 3.62 -6.79
CA ALA A 19 8.24 4.31 -7.85
C ALA A 19 7.27 5.36 -7.29
N LEU A 20 6.51 5.00 -6.25
CA LEU A 20 5.55 5.89 -5.59
C LEU A 20 6.24 7.07 -4.89
N LEU A 21 7.36 6.82 -4.20
CA LEU A 21 8.15 7.86 -3.54
C LEU A 21 8.76 8.83 -4.55
N ARG A 22 9.28 8.33 -5.69
CA ARG A 22 9.89 9.16 -6.74
C ARG A 22 8.89 10.09 -7.44
N LYS A 23 7.62 9.69 -7.56
CA LYS A 23 6.54 10.55 -8.07
C LYS A 23 6.16 11.69 -7.11
N GLY A 24 6.72 11.70 -5.90
CA GLY A 24 6.94 12.92 -5.12
C GLY A 24 5.74 13.45 -4.33
N ARG A 25 4.71 12.64 -4.04
CA ARG A 25 3.55 13.03 -3.20
C ARG A 25 2.56 11.92 -2.84
N VAL A 26 2.87 10.65 -3.15
CA VAL A 26 1.95 9.57 -2.83
C VAL A 26 2.04 9.27 -1.34
N ARG A 27 0.96 9.54 -0.61
CA ARG A 27 0.83 9.09 0.78
C ARG A 27 0.65 7.58 0.77
N LEU A 28 1.59 6.87 1.36
CA LEU A 28 1.57 5.43 1.51
C LEU A 28 1.48 5.11 3.00
N HIS A 29 0.56 4.22 3.34
CA HIS A 29 0.39 3.73 4.71
C HIS A 29 0.54 2.22 4.71
N THR A 30 1.34 1.69 5.63
CA THR A 30 1.58 0.25 5.73
C THR A 30 0.91 -0.30 6.97
N VAL A 31 0.28 -1.46 6.84
CA VAL A 31 -0.23 -2.26 7.95
C VAL A 31 0.36 -3.67 7.85
N GLN A 32 0.65 -4.27 9.00
CA GLN A 32 0.96 -5.70 9.09
C GLN A 32 -0.27 -6.44 9.63
N GLU A 33 -0.72 -7.45 8.91
CA GLU A 33 -1.81 -8.34 9.30
C GLU A 33 -1.34 -9.78 9.09
N ASN A 34 -1.40 -10.60 10.14
CA ASN A 34 -0.98 -12.02 10.08
C ASN A 34 0.41 -12.24 9.43
N GLU A 35 1.39 -11.42 9.82
CA GLU A 35 2.78 -11.44 9.29
C GLU A 35 2.93 -10.97 7.83
N GLU A 36 1.85 -10.58 7.17
CA GLU A 36 1.86 -10.04 5.81
C GLU A 36 1.79 -8.50 5.81
N ALA A 37 2.54 -7.87 4.90
CA ALA A 37 2.52 -6.43 4.71
C ALA A 37 1.47 -6.02 3.66
N PHE A 38 0.61 -5.08 4.04
CA PHE A 38 -0.35 -4.45 3.13
C PHE A 38 -0.12 -2.94 3.08
N PHE A 39 -0.43 -2.36 1.92
CA PHE A 39 -0.18 -0.97 1.63
C PHE A 39 -1.47 -0.28 1.21
N PHE A 40 -1.81 0.82 1.86
CA PHE A 40 -2.86 1.71 1.40
C PHE A 40 -2.25 2.81 0.54
N VAL A 41 -2.71 2.89 -0.71
CA VAL A 41 -2.30 3.91 -1.68
C VAL A 41 -3.53 4.60 -2.27
N PRO A 42 -3.46 5.89 -2.62
CA PRO A 42 -4.48 6.54 -3.42
C PRO A 42 -4.67 5.77 -4.73
N GLU A 43 -5.91 5.58 -5.20
CA GLU A 43 -6.14 4.83 -6.44
C GLU A 43 -5.42 5.42 -7.66
N SER A 44 -5.26 6.74 -7.71
CA SER A 44 -4.48 7.41 -8.76
C SER A 44 -3.00 7.01 -8.80
N ALA A 45 -2.48 6.46 -7.69
CA ALA A 45 -1.13 5.95 -7.60
C ALA A 45 -0.98 4.53 -8.20
N LEU A 46 -2.07 3.80 -8.42
CA LEU A 46 -2.03 2.48 -9.07
C LEU A 46 -1.52 2.58 -10.51
N ALA A 47 -1.90 3.65 -11.23
CA ALA A 47 -1.37 3.93 -12.57
C ALA A 47 0.16 4.01 -12.60
N VAL A 48 0.80 4.50 -11.53
CA VAL A 48 2.26 4.53 -11.43
C VAL A 48 2.85 3.13 -11.28
N LEU A 49 2.17 2.24 -10.54
CA LEU A 49 2.58 0.85 -10.41
C LEU A 49 2.43 0.10 -11.73
N ASP A 50 1.33 0.35 -12.44
CA ASP A 50 1.04 -0.24 -13.75
C ASP A 50 2.05 0.23 -14.82
N GLU A 51 2.36 1.54 -14.87
CA GLU A 51 3.37 2.13 -15.77
C GLU A 51 4.76 1.50 -15.59
N VAL A 52 5.12 1.15 -14.36
CA VAL A 52 6.43 0.55 -14.02
C VAL A 52 6.40 -0.98 -14.14
N GLY A 53 5.24 -1.57 -14.40
CA GLY A 53 5.06 -3.02 -14.48
C GLY A 53 5.34 -3.72 -13.15
N VAL A 54 4.90 -3.12 -12.04
CA VAL A 54 4.99 -3.72 -10.70
C VAL A 54 3.80 -4.66 -10.49
N GLN A 55 4.07 -5.86 -9.98
CA GLN A 55 3.00 -6.82 -9.69
C GLN A 55 2.45 -6.64 -8.27
N TYR A 56 1.15 -6.40 -8.19
CA TYR A 56 0.41 -6.26 -6.93
C TYR A 56 -1.01 -6.81 -7.07
N GLU A 57 -1.61 -7.13 -5.93
CA GLU A 57 -3.02 -7.53 -5.80
C GLU A 57 -3.78 -6.45 -5.05
N ILE A 58 -5.00 -6.12 -5.49
CA ILE A 58 -5.91 -5.24 -4.76
C ILE A 58 -6.78 -6.10 -3.85
N VAL A 59 -6.60 -5.96 -2.55
CA VAL A 59 -7.30 -6.71 -1.52
C VAL A 59 -8.62 -6.03 -1.17
N GLU A 60 -8.61 -4.71 -1.09
CA GLU A 60 -9.78 -3.92 -0.68
C GLU A 60 -9.71 -2.51 -1.28
N ARG A 61 -10.87 -1.86 -1.43
CA ARG A 61 -10.97 -0.43 -1.75
C ARG A 61 -11.82 0.27 -0.73
N GLY A 62 -11.43 1.48 -0.34
CA GLY A 62 -12.12 2.22 0.70
C GLY A 62 -11.82 3.72 0.71
N GLY A 63 -12.59 4.44 1.53
CA GLY A 63 -12.33 5.84 1.87
C GLY A 63 -11.17 5.98 2.87
N TRP A 64 -10.85 7.22 3.22
CA TRP A 64 -9.84 7.51 4.25
C TRP A 64 -10.20 6.91 5.62
N ASP A 65 -11.49 6.84 5.96
CA ASP A 65 -11.94 6.27 7.24
C ASP A 65 -11.60 4.77 7.35
N ALA A 66 -11.71 4.01 6.25
CA ALA A 66 -11.30 2.61 6.21
C ALA A 66 -9.78 2.46 6.44
N VAL A 67 -8.98 3.35 5.86
CA VAL A 67 -7.52 3.39 6.09
C VAL A 67 -7.22 3.66 7.56
N VAL A 68 -7.88 4.66 8.16
CA VAL A 68 -7.69 5.01 9.57
C VAL A 68 -8.12 3.86 10.49
N GLN A 69 -9.23 3.20 10.20
CA GLN A 69 -9.70 2.05 10.96
C GLN A 69 -8.70 0.89 10.88
N ALA A 70 -8.22 0.54 9.69
CA ALA A 70 -7.21 -0.50 9.51
C ALA A 70 -5.91 -0.19 10.26
N LEU A 71 -5.43 1.05 10.20
CA LEU A 71 -4.24 1.50 10.93
C LEU A 71 -4.41 1.45 12.45
N ARG A 72 -5.62 1.67 12.97
CA ARG A 72 -5.91 1.57 14.42
C ARG A 72 -6.03 0.13 14.90
N SER A 73 -6.58 -0.75 14.06
CA SER A 73 -6.75 -2.17 14.39
C SER A 73 -5.46 -2.98 14.22
N ALA A 74 -4.47 -2.46 13.48
CA ALA A 74 -3.17 -3.08 13.37
C ALA A 74 -2.50 -3.15 14.76
N PRO A 75 -1.99 -4.32 15.18
CA PRO A 75 -1.36 -4.46 16.48
C PRO A 75 -0.20 -3.47 16.61
N ALA A 76 -0.26 -2.62 17.65
CA ALA A 76 0.77 -1.63 17.92
C ALA A 76 2.11 -2.36 18.14
N ARG A 77 3.06 -2.16 17.23
CA ARG A 77 4.42 -2.64 17.43
C ARG A 77 5.00 -1.88 18.63
N LYS A 78 5.30 -2.57 19.72
CA LYS A 78 6.31 -2.09 20.68
C LYS A 78 7.61 -2.08 19.88
N VAL A 79 8.06 -0.87 19.53
CA VAL A 79 9.40 -0.63 18.96
C VAL A 79 10.43 -0.93 20.04
#